data_AF-A0A2V9CB83-F1
#
_entry.id   AF-A0A2V9CB83-F1
#
_cell.length_a   1.000
_cell.length_b   1.000
_cell.length_c   1.000
_cell.angle_alpha   90.00
_cell.angle_beta   90.00
_cell.angle_gamma   90.00
#
_symmetry.space_group_name_H-M   'P 1'
#
loop_
_entity.id
_entity.type
_entity.pdbx_description
1 polymer ?
#
loop_
_entity_poly.entity_id
_entity_poly.type
_entity_poly.pdbx_seq_one_letter_code
_entity_poly.pdbx_strand_id
1 'polypeptide(L)' 'PLLVKEASEWLVGQRYSAELVDRVAHAAIRTGKPLTTSASTPVYRREMVRLFARRALEEAWKNGNA' A
#
# COMPACT_ATOMS: atom_id res chain seq x y z
N PRO A 1 13.15 -6.02 -0.30
CA PRO A 1 12.10 -5.43 0.56
C PRO A 1 12.34 -3.91 0.67
N LEU A 2 11.31 -3.07 0.58
CA LEU A 2 11.43 -1.61 0.59
C LEU A 2 10.49 -1.01 1.64
N LEU A 3 11.02 -0.16 2.52
CA LEU A 3 10.22 0.60 3.49
C LEU A 3 9.82 1.95 2.89
N VAL A 4 8.52 2.24 2.92
CA VAL A 4 7.96 3.52 2.45
C VAL A 4 7.76 4.43 3.66
N LYS A 5 8.79 5.23 3.99
CA LYS A 5 8.80 6.05 5.22
C LYS A 5 7.61 7.03 5.30
N GLU A 6 7.29 7.66 4.16
CA GLU A 6 6.14 8.59 4.02
C GLU A 6 4.82 7.94 4.46
N ALA A 7 4.62 6.66 4.13
CA ALA A 7 3.41 5.94 4.50
C ALA A 7 3.29 5.78 6.01
N SER A 8 4.39 5.46 6.70
CA SER A 8 4.40 5.33 8.16
C SER A 8 4.07 6.65 8.84
N GLU A 9 4.67 7.75 8.38
CA GLU A 9 4.42 9.10 8.93
C GLU A 9 2.96 9.53 8.76
N TRP A 10 2.31 9.19 7.64
CA TRP A 10 0.91 9.53 7.41
C TRP A 10 -0.08 8.69 8.25
N LEU A 11 0.32 7.50 8.69
CA LEU A 11 -0.54 6.59 9.44
C LEU A 11 -0.55 6.87 10.94
N VAL A 12 0.54 7.41 11.49
CA VAL A 12 0.68 7.64 12.94
C VAL A 12 -0.38 8.63 13.44
N GLY A 13 -1.14 8.21 14.45
CA GLY A 13 -2.16 9.04 15.11
C GLY A 13 -3.44 9.25 14.30
N GLN A 14 -3.54 8.68 13.09
CA GLN A 14 -4.74 8.80 12.26
C GLN A 14 -5.75 7.70 12.55
N ARG A 15 -7.03 8.04 12.37
CA ARG A 15 -8.13 7.06 12.32
C ARG A 15 -8.27 6.50 10.91
N TYR A 16 -8.91 5.34 10.82
CA TYR A 16 -9.27 4.75 9.54
C TYR A 16 -10.07 5.74 8.67
N SER A 17 -9.61 5.91 7.44
CA SER A 17 -10.30 6.63 6.36
C SER A 17 -9.98 5.95 5.04
N ALA A 18 -10.98 5.74 4.19
CA ALA A 18 -10.78 5.17 2.86
C ALA A 18 -9.81 6.02 2.02
N GLU A 19 -9.89 7.35 2.14
CA GLU A 19 -9.00 8.28 1.44
C GLU A 19 -7.54 8.16 1.92
N LEU A 20 -7.34 7.99 3.23
CA LEU A 20 -6.01 7.78 3.80
C LEU A 20 -5.39 6.47 3.31
N VAL A 21 -6.17 5.40 3.30
CA VAL A 21 -5.75 4.08 2.83
C VAL A 21 -5.34 4.15 1.36
N ASP A 22 -6.15 4.79 0.52
CA ASP A 22 -5.83 4.96 -0.91
C ASP A 22 -4.57 5.80 -1.10
N ARG A 23 -4.41 6.91 -0.35
CA ARG A 23 -3.21 7.76 -0.41
C ARG A 23 -1.95 6.98 -0.06
N VAL A 24 -1.99 6.17 0.99
CA VAL A 24 -0.87 5.33 1.42
C VAL A 24 -0.57 4.23 0.39
N ALA A 25 -1.60 3.58 -0.17
CA ALA A 25 -1.44 2.57 -1.21
C ALA A 25 -0.77 3.16 -2.48
N HIS A 26 -1.10 4.39 -2.87
CA HIS A 26 -0.44 5.08 -3.98
C HIS A 26 1.05 5.39 -3.71
N ALA A 27 1.42 5.74 -2.48
CA ALA A 27 2.83 5.94 -2.11
C ALA A 27 3.65 4.65 -2.23
N ALA A 28 3.05 3.50 -1.91
CA ALA A 28 3.68 2.19 -2.08
C ALA A 28 3.99 1.87 -3.56
N ILE A 29 3.15 2.32 -4.50
CA ILE A 29 3.37 2.11 -5.93
C ILE A 29 4.46 3.05 -6.47
N ARG A 30 4.45 4.33 -6.06
CA ARG A 30 5.41 5.36 -6.52
C ARG A 30 6.86 4.97 -6.25
N THR A 31 7.09 4.26 -5.15
CA THR A 31 8.43 3.84 -4.71
C THR A 31 8.92 2.57 -5.41
N GLY A 32 8.02 1.77 -5.99
CA GLY A 32 8.35 0.58 -6.74
C GLY A 32 8.73 0.86 -8.20
N LYS A 33 9.87 0.32 -8.64
CA LYS A 33 10.25 0.25 -10.07
C LYS A 33 10.22 -1.20 -10.57
N PRO A 34 9.03 -1.78 -10.83
CA PRO A 34 8.92 -3.17 -11.26
C PRO A 34 9.48 -3.40 -12.66
N LEU A 35 10.35 -4.40 -12.81
CA LEU A 35 10.93 -4.84 -14.09
C LEU A 35 9.96 -5.74 -14.86
N THR A 36 9.89 -5.68 -16.19
CA THR A 36 9.11 -6.67 -16.96
C THR A 36 9.79 -8.04 -16.87
N THR A 37 9.04 -9.09 -16.55
CA THR A 37 9.52 -10.48 -16.54
C THR A 37 8.51 -11.38 -17.23
N SER A 38 8.91 -12.59 -17.64
CA SER A 38 7.98 -13.61 -18.18
C SER A 38 6.80 -13.92 -17.25
N ALA A 39 6.99 -13.77 -15.94
CA ALA A 39 5.93 -14.00 -14.95
C ALA A 39 4.83 -12.93 -14.90
N SER A 40 5.10 -11.67 -15.27
CA SER A 40 4.11 -10.59 -15.14
C SER A 40 4.59 -9.24 -15.72
N THR A 41 3.64 -8.37 -16.04
CA THR A 41 3.92 -7.00 -16.50
C THR A 41 4.14 -6.03 -15.34
N PRO A 42 4.88 -4.92 -15.55
CA PRO A 42 5.01 -3.84 -14.56
C PRO A 42 3.66 -3.24 -14.16
N VAL A 43 2.73 -3.10 -15.11
CA VAL A 43 1.36 -2.59 -14.85
C VAL A 43 0.64 -3.50 -13.87
N TYR A 44 0.61 -4.81 -14.14
CA TYR A 44 -0.03 -5.78 -13.24
C TYR A 44 0.58 -5.74 -11.84
N ARG A 45 1.92 -5.70 -11.72
CA ARG A 45 2.56 -5.63 -10.40
C ARG A 45 2.22 -4.34 -9.64
N ARG A 46 2.07 -3.20 -10.30
CA ARG A 46 1.65 -1.95 -9.63
C ARG A 46 0.24 -2.06 -9.07
N GLU A 47 -0.69 -2.60 -9.85
CA GLU A 47 -2.06 -2.84 -9.40
C GLU A 47 -2.11 -3.81 -8.22
N MET A 48 -1.33 -4.89 -8.26
CA MET A 48 -1.27 -5.84 -7.15
C MET A 48 -0.70 -5.21 -5.88
N VAL A 49 0.36 -4.40 -5.97
CA VAL A 49 0.91 -3.67 -4.81
C VAL A 49 -0.14 -2.73 -4.20
N ARG A 50 -0.89 -2.01 -5.04
CA ARG A 50 -2.00 -1.15 -4.58
C ARG A 50 -3.04 -1.95 -3.80
N LEU A 51 -3.52 -3.04 -4.41
CA LEU A 51 -4.60 -3.86 -3.86
C LEU A 51 -4.19 -4.51 -2.55
N PHE A 52 -2.97 -5.06 -2.49
CA PHE A 52 -2.45 -5.70 -1.27
C PHE A 52 -2.21 -4.68 -0.16
N ALA A 53 -1.64 -3.51 -0.47
CA ALA A 53 -1.44 -2.45 0.54
C ALA A 53 -2.79 -2.00 1.13
N ARG A 54 -3.79 -1.76 0.28
CA ARG A 54 -5.15 -1.40 0.72
C ARG A 54 -5.75 -2.47 1.64
N ARG A 55 -5.73 -3.73 1.23
CA ARG A 55 -6.30 -4.84 2.01
C ARG A 55 -5.60 -5.03 3.34
N ALA A 56 -4.27 -4.99 3.36
CA ALA A 56 -3.49 -5.15 4.58
C ALA A 56 -3.77 -4.03 5.58
N LEU A 57 -3.94 -2.79 5.11
CA LEU A 57 -4.31 -1.65 5.95
C LEU A 57 -5.73 -1.81 6.52
N GLU A 58 -6.71 -2.13 5.67
CA GLU A 58 -8.09 -2.38 6.11
C GLU A 58 -8.15 -3.50 7.17
N GLU A 59 -7.39 -4.57 6.97
CA GLU A 59 -7.30 -5.68 7.92
C GLU A 59 -6.60 -5.26 9.23
N ALA A 60 -5.50 -4.50 9.15
CA ALA A 60 -4.81 -4.00 10.33
C ALA A 60 -5.70 -3.10 11.21
N TRP A 61 -6.52 -2.24 10.60
CA TRP A 61 -7.48 -1.42 11.35
C TRP A 61 -8.66 -2.21 11.90
N LYS A 62 -9.16 -3.22 11.17
CA LYS A 62 -10.19 -4.13 11.69
C LYS A 62 -9.69 -4.89 12.91
N ASN A 63 -8.45 -5.39 12.86
CA ASN A 63 -7.85 -6.18 13.93
C ASN A 63 -7.36 -5.32 15.11
N GLY A 64 -6.95 -4.06 14.87
CA GLY A 64 -6.53 -3.13 15.92
C GLY A 64 -7.68 -2.44 16.68
N ASN A 65 -8.92 -2.61 16.22
CA ASN A 65 -10.15 -2.16 16.90
C ASN A 65 -10.87 -3.30 17.65
N ALA A 66 -10.25 -4.49 17.75
CA ALA A 66 -10.76 -5.65 18.49
C ALA A 66 -10.15 -5.73 19.89
#